data_AF-A0A7C5CV86-F1
#
_entry.id   AF-A0A7C5CV86-F1
#
_cell.length_a   1.000
_cell.length_b   1.000
_cell.length_c   1.000
_cell.angle_alpha   90.00
_cell.angle_beta   90.00
_cell.angle_gamma   90.00
#
_symmetry.space_group_name_H-M   'P 1'
#
loop_
_entity.id
_entity.type
_entity.pdbx_description
1 polymer ?
#
loop_
_entity_poly.entity_id
_entity_poly.type
_entity_poly.pdbx_seq_one_letter_code
_entity_poly.pdbx_strand_id
1 'polypeptide(L)'
;ACVEVCPVDAHVVEDGKVRIDKERCIGCGECLVVCRQEAIDLDWSSEIVPFQERMAEYALGCASNFDGRVGYMNFVIRVSPECDCFSWSDYPIVPDVGILASRDPVALDRACYDLVNAQKGFENSALRGAFEPGEDKFRSLKPEMDPLYTLRYAEELGLGSMDYEMITV
;
A
#
# COMPACT_ATOMS: atom_id res chain seq x y z
N ALA A 1 -18.57 13.47 -15.10
CA ALA A 1 -17.48 12.55 -14.74
C ALA A 1 -17.12 12.66 -13.26
N CYS A 2 -16.11 13.44 -12.84
CA CYS A 2 -15.65 13.46 -11.43
C CYS A 2 -16.75 13.84 -10.41
N VAL A 3 -17.61 14.81 -10.76
CA VAL A 3 -18.75 15.21 -9.91
C VAL A 3 -19.74 14.07 -9.72
N GLU A 4 -20.06 13.33 -10.79
CA GLU A 4 -21.09 12.28 -10.79
C GLU A 4 -20.68 11.02 -10.02
N VAL A 5 -19.38 10.73 -9.97
CA VAL A 5 -18.86 9.52 -9.31
C VAL A 5 -18.57 9.73 -7.83
N CYS A 6 -18.70 10.97 -7.32
CA CYS A 6 -18.36 11.28 -5.95
C CYS A 6 -19.43 10.75 -4.99
N PRO A 7 -19.12 9.79 -4.10
CA PRO A 7 -20.13 9.17 -3.24
C PRO A 7 -20.63 10.10 -2.12
N VAL A 8 -19.97 11.23 -1.90
CA VAL A 8 -20.22 12.15 -0.78
C VAL A 8 -20.45 13.60 -1.23
N ASP A 9 -20.66 13.82 -2.53
CA ASP A 9 -20.91 15.13 -3.14
C ASP A 9 -19.87 16.20 -2.75
N ALA A 10 -18.59 15.82 -2.66
CA ALA A 10 -17.49 16.70 -2.26
C ALA A 10 -17.01 17.66 -3.36
N HIS A 11 -17.64 17.69 -4.54
CA HIS A 11 -17.24 18.59 -5.62
C HIS A 11 -18.11 19.85 -5.63
N VAL A 12 -17.46 21.00 -5.73
CA VAL A 12 -18.09 22.31 -5.91
C VAL A 12 -17.79 22.81 -7.31
N VAL A 13 -18.83 23.18 -8.07
CA VAL A 13 -18.70 23.68 -9.44
C VAL A 13 -18.89 25.20 -9.46
N GLU A 14 -17.84 25.93 -9.78
CA GLU A 14 -17.82 27.40 -9.84
C GLU A 14 -17.13 27.84 -11.13
N ASP A 15 -17.75 28.73 -11.91
CA ASP A 15 -17.21 29.27 -13.17
C ASP A 15 -16.72 28.20 -14.18
N GLY A 16 -17.42 27.07 -14.23
CA GLY A 16 -17.06 25.94 -15.10
C GLY A 16 -15.84 25.16 -14.66
N LYS A 17 -15.29 25.44 -13.47
CA LYS A 17 -14.21 24.70 -12.82
C LYS A 17 -14.76 23.88 -11.66
N VAL A 18 -14.09 22.77 -11.40
CA VAL A 18 -14.44 21.88 -10.29
C VAL A 18 -13.39 22.04 -9.21
N ARG A 19 -13.84 22.30 -7.98
CA ARG A 19 -13.01 22.29 -6.76
C ARG A 19 -13.46 21.15 -5.86
N ILE A 20 -12.52 20.46 -5.23
CA ILE A 20 -12.81 19.45 -4.21
C ILE A 20 -12.89 20.14 -2.85
N ASP A 21 -13.99 19.92 -2.14
CA ASP A 21 -14.15 20.23 -0.73
C ASP A 21 -13.43 19.16 0.10
N LYS A 22 -12.26 19.51 0.63
CA LYS A 22 -11.41 18.58 1.39
C LYS A 22 -12.04 18.13 2.70
N GLU A 23 -12.94 18.91 3.30
CA GLU A 23 -13.59 18.53 4.56
C GLU A 23 -14.62 17.42 4.35
N ARG A 24 -15.20 17.37 3.15
CA ARG A 24 -16.17 16.33 2.76
C ARG A 24 -15.54 15.16 2.02
N CYS A 25 -14.34 15.34 1.47
CA CYS A 25 -13.66 14.33 0.69
C CYS A 25 -13.19 13.16 1.58
N ILE A 26 -13.65 11.95 1.26
CA ILE A 26 -13.24 10.73 1.95
C ILE A 26 -11.97 10.08 1.36
N GLY A 27 -11.35 10.69 0.36
CA GLY A 27 -10.10 10.19 -0.23
C GLY A 27 -10.23 8.90 -1.07
N CYS A 28 -11.43 8.55 -1.54
CA CYS A 28 -11.68 7.30 -2.28
C CYS A 28 -10.99 7.17 -3.66
N GLY A 29 -10.47 8.28 -4.22
CA GLY A 29 -9.71 8.27 -5.47
C GLY A 29 -10.50 8.06 -6.76
N GLU A 30 -11.81 7.78 -6.71
CA GLU A 30 -12.64 7.54 -7.91
C GLU A 30 -12.58 8.70 -8.92
N CYS A 31 -12.56 9.94 -8.41
CA CYS A 31 -12.45 11.13 -9.26
C CYS A 31 -11.12 11.21 -10.02
N LEU A 32 -10.01 10.72 -9.46
CA LEU A 32 -8.70 10.64 -10.12
C LEU A 32 -8.79 9.72 -11.35
N VAL A 33 -9.39 8.53 -11.16
CA VAL A 33 -9.48 7.49 -12.20
C VAL A 33 -10.33 7.93 -13.39
N VAL A 34 -11.45 8.62 -13.15
CA VAL A 34 -12.37 9.04 -14.23
C VAL A 34 -11.99 10.36 -14.90
N CYS A 35 -10.99 11.08 -14.39
CA CYS A 35 -10.63 12.41 -14.89
C CYS A 35 -9.83 12.32 -16.19
N ARG A 36 -10.51 12.42 -17.34
CA ARG A 36 -9.89 12.41 -18.67
C ARG A 36 -8.93 13.59 -18.94
N GLN A 37 -8.96 14.61 -18.09
CA GLN A 37 -8.11 15.79 -18.23
C GLN A 37 -6.90 15.73 -17.30
N GLU A 38 -6.79 14.69 -16.47
CA GLU A 38 -5.71 14.54 -15.47
C GLU A 38 -5.57 15.78 -14.57
N ALA A 39 -6.70 16.48 -14.35
CA ALA A 39 -6.76 17.75 -13.64
C ALA A 39 -6.82 17.60 -12.11
N ILE A 40 -6.82 16.38 -11.60
CA ILE A 40 -6.87 16.06 -10.18
C ILE A 40 -5.58 15.33 -9.84
N ASP A 41 -4.87 15.81 -8.84
CA ASP A 41 -3.59 15.27 -8.41
C ASP A 41 -3.57 15.12 -6.89
N LEU A 42 -2.70 14.23 -6.40
CA LEU A 42 -2.45 14.02 -4.98
C LEU A 42 -1.18 14.77 -4.60
N ASP A 43 -1.29 15.63 -3.59
CA ASP A 43 -0.11 16.20 -2.97
C ASP A 43 0.52 15.14 -2.06
N TRP A 44 1.40 14.33 -2.63
CA TRP A 44 2.09 13.26 -1.92
C TRP A 44 2.91 13.77 -0.72
N SER A 45 3.26 15.06 -0.65
CA SER A 45 3.97 15.59 0.52
C SER A 45 3.08 15.66 1.78
N SER A 46 1.76 15.75 1.61
CA SER A 46 0.80 15.86 2.71
C SER A 46 -0.19 14.69 2.79
N GLU A 47 -0.36 13.92 1.71
CA GLU A 47 -1.37 12.87 1.61
C GLU A 47 -0.82 11.44 1.83
N ILE A 48 0.50 11.20 1.96
CA ILE A 48 1.05 9.84 2.17
C ILE A 48 0.48 9.18 3.43
N VAL A 49 0.55 9.86 4.57
CA VAL A 49 0.07 9.29 5.85
C VAL A 49 -1.46 9.07 5.82
N PRO A 50 -2.30 10.06 5.47
CA PRO A 50 -3.73 9.85 5.32
C PRO A 50 -4.10 8.74 4.32
N PHE A 51 -3.32 8.58 3.25
CA PHE A 51 -3.51 7.47 2.30
C PHE A 51 -3.22 6.11 2.96
N GLN A 52 -2.13 5.98 3.71
CA GLN A 52 -1.80 4.77 4.46
C GLN A 52 -2.85 4.43 5.53
N GLU A 53 -3.39 5.43 6.23
CA GLU A 53 -4.48 5.24 7.21
C GLU A 53 -5.74 4.68 6.52
N ARG A 54 -6.20 5.34 5.44
CA ARG A 54 -7.38 4.91 4.68
C ARG A 54 -7.23 3.50 4.12
N MET A 55 -6.04 3.11 3.66
CA MET A 55 -5.78 1.74 3.21
C MET A 55 -6.10 0.71 4.29
N ALA A 56 -5.66 0.96 5.54
CA ALA A 56 -5.94 0.07 6.66
C ALA A 56 -7.43 0.08 7.05
N GLU A 57 -8.07 1.25 7.09
CA GLU A 57 -9.51 1.39 7.38
C GLU A 57 -10.36 0.62 6.37
N TYR A 58 -10.04 0.71 5.08
CA TYR A 58 -10.77 0.00 4.03
C TYR A 58 -10.54 -1.51 4.10
N ALA A 59 -9.32 -1.95 4.40
CA ALA A 59 -9.01 -3.36 4.63
C ALA A 59 -9.82 -3.91 5.82
N LEU A 60 -9.92 -3.17 6.92
CA LEU A 60 -10.77 -3.52 8.06
C LEU A 60 -12.26 -3.53 7.70
N GLY A 61 -12.72 -2.53 6.96
CA GLY A 61 -14.08 -2.46 6.42
C GLY A 61 -14.43 -3.72 5.62
N CYS A 62 -13.50 -4.22 4.80
CA CYS A 62 -13.68 -5.48 4.07
C CYS A 62 -13.66 -6.70 5.00
N ALA A 63 -12.61 -6.84 5.80
CA ALA A 63 -12.37 -8.01 6.66
C ALA A 63 -13.48 -8.25 7.69
N SER A 64 -14.06 -7.17 8.22
CA SER A 64 -15.14 -7.23 9.22
C SER A 64 -16.41 -7.94 8.74
N ASN A 65 -16.63 -8.06 7.42
CA ASN A 65 -17.80 -8.76 6.87
C ASN A 65 -17.73 -10.29 6.98
N PHE A 66 -16.58 -10.85 7.34
CA PHE A 66 -16.34 -12.29 7.28
C PHE A 66 -16.38 -12.99 8.65
N ASP A 67 -16.58 -12.27 9.77
CA ASP A 67 -16.59 -12.80 11.15
C ASP A 67 -15.40 -13.74 11.44
N GLY A 68 -14.19 -13.36 11.02
CA GLY A 68 -12.98 -14.19 11.19
C GLY A 68 -12.91 -15.43 10.29
N ARG A 69 -13.86 -15.63 9.36
CA ARG A 69 -13.82 -16.69 8.33
C ARG A 69 -13.14 -16.21 7.05
N VAL A 70 -12.02 -15.53 7.20
CA VAL A 70 -11.18 -15.03 6.12
C VAL A 70 -9.76 -15.57 6.31
N GLY A 71 -9.08 -15.84 5.19
CA GLY A 71 -7.68 -16.22 5.16
C GLY A 71 -6.98 -15.44 4.06
N TYR A 72 -5.70 -15.16 4.28
CA TYR A 72 -4.88 -14.33 3.43
C TYR A 72 -3.68 -15.13 2.93
N MET A 73 -3.26 -14.88 1.70
CA MET A 73 -2.14 -15.54 1.07
C MET A 73 -1.39 -14.55 0.19
N ASN A 74 -0.08 -14.47 0.39
CA ASN A 74 0.82 -13.64 -0.40
C ASN A 74 1.76 -14.52 -1.23
N PHE A 75 1.93 -14.15 -2.50
CA PHE A 75 2.94 -14.71 -3.39
C PHE A 75 4.06 -13.70 -3.50
N VAL A 76 5.09 -13.85 -2.66
CA VAL A 76 6.22 -12.93 -2.59
C VAL A 76 7.25 -13.35 -3.63
N ILE A 77 6.93 -13.04 -4.88
CA ILE A 77 7.73 -13.34 -6.07
C ILE A 77 7.85 -12.09 -6.93
N ARG A 78 8.97 -11.96 -7.65
CA ARG A 78 9.26 -10.83 -8.55
C ARG A 78 9.00 -9.47 -7.87
N VAL A 79 9.54 -9.28 -6.67
CA VAL A 79 9.37 -8.06 -5.86
C VAL A 79 9.90 -6.85 -6.65
N SER A 80 8.99 -6.08 -7.25
CA SER A 80 9.32 -4.95 -8.13
C SER A 80 9.56 -3.67 -7.33
N PRO A 81 10.41 -2.76 -7.83
CA PRO A 81 10.68 -1.49 -7.14
C PRO A 81 9.56 -0.46 -7.30
N GLU A 82 8.72 -0.61 -8.33
CA GLU A 82 7.58 0.27 -8.62
C GLU A 82 6.34 -0.61 -8.91
N CYS A 83 5.22 0.02 -9.25
CA CYS A 83 4.03 -0.71 -9.68
C CYS A 83 4.35 -1.58 -10.91
N ASP A 84 4.22 -2.90 -10.75
CA ASP A 84 4.55 -3.91 -11.77
C ASP A 84 3.68 -3.82 -13.03
N CYS A 85 2.57 -3.10 -12.96
CA CYS A 85 1.71 -2.78 -14.09
C CYS A 85 2.31 -1.71 -15.02
N PHE A 86 3.32 -0.95 -14.57
CA PHE A 86 3.97 0.04 -15.39
C PHE A 86 5.09 -0.57 -16.23
N SER A 87 5.10 -0.23 -17.52
CA SER A 87 6.08 -0.74 -18.49
C SER A 87 7.53 -0.33 -18.20
N TRP A 88 7.74 0.63 -17.28
CA TRP A 88 9.05 1.11 -16.86
C TRP A 88 9.51 0.55 -15.51
N SER A 89 8.74 -0.32 -14.85
CA SER A 89 9.21 -0.96 -13.62
C SER A 89 10.44 -1.81 -13.93
N ASP A 90 11.49 -1.62 -13.14
CA ASP A 90 12.76 -2.32 -13.31
C ASP A 90 12.68 -3.79 -12.87
N TYR A 91 13.79 -4.51 -13.05
CA TYR A 91 14.00 -5.88 -12.57
C TYR A 91 13.70 -6.00 -11.06
N PRO A 92 13.26 -7.18 -10.57
CA PRO A 92 13.04 -7.41 -9.14
C PRO A 92 14.23 -6.96 -8.27
N ILE A 93 13.96 -6.60 -7.02
CA ILE A 93 14.98 -6.06 -6.10
C ILE A 93 15.61 -7.14 -5.22
N VAL A 94 14.97 -8.30 -5.09
CA VAL A 94 15.42 -9.48 -4.33
C VAL A 94 15.00 -10.77 -5.04
N PRO A 95 15.60 -11.93 -4.71
CA PRO A 95 15.08 -13.25 -5.08
C PRO A 95 13.64 -13.47 -4.60
N ASP A 96 12.96 -14.40 -5.27
CA ASP A 96 11.64 -14.89 -4.84
C ASP A 96 11.74 -15.48 -3.42
N VAL A 97 10.83 -15.06 -2.54
CA VAL A 97 10.74 -15.54 -1.15
C VAL A 97 9.85 -16.77 -1.07
N GLY A 98 8.74 -16.78 -1.81
CA GLY A 98 7.80 -17.90 -1.87
C GLY A 98 6.36 -17.51 -1.53
N ILE A 99 5.62 -18.45 -0.95
CA ILE A 99 4.20 -18.29 -0.63
C ILE A 99 4.04 -18.27 0.88
N LEU A 100 3.35 -17.26 1.40
CA LEU A 100 2.99 -17.14 2.80
C LEU A 100 1.48 -17.12 2.94
N ALA A 101 0.96 -17.62 4.05
CA ALA A 101 -0.46 -17.56 4.36
C ALA A 101 -0.69 -17.37 5.86
N SER A 102 -1.76 -16.66 6.21
CA SER A 102 -2.17 -16.42 7.59
C SER A 102 -3.68 -16.16 7.65
N ARG A 103 -4.25 -16.25 8.86
CA ARG A 103 -5.59 -15.70 9.15
C ARG A 103 -5.54 -14.26 9.65
N ASP A 104 -4.35 -13.79 10.00
CA ASP A 104 -4.07 -12.41 10.40
C ASP A 104 -3.35 -11.70 9.25
N PRO A 105 -3.97 -10.68 8.63
CA PRO A 105 -3.39 -9.99 7.48
C PRO A 105 -2.20 -9.10 7.86
N VAL A 106 -2.20 -8.51 9.05
CA VAL A 106 -1.11 -7.63 9.52
C VAL A 106 0.14 -8.48 9.77
N ALA A 107 -0.03 -9.64 10.42
CA ALA A 107 1.05 -10.59 10.66
C ALA A 107 1.62 -11.14 9.34
N LEU A 108 0.76 -11.40 8.35
CA LEU A 108 1.17 -11.87 7.02
C LEU A 108 2.05 -10.84 6.32
N ASP A 109 1.57 -9.60 6.19
CA ASP A 109 2.31 -8.55 5.50
C ASP A 109 3.59 -8.19 6.24
N ARG A 110 3.58 -8.24 7.58
CA ARG A 110 4.78 -8.06 8.38
C ARG A 110 5.81 -9.16 8.11
N ALA A 111 5.40 -10.43 8.07
CA ALA A 111 6.27 -11.54 7.76
C ALA A 111 6.82 -11.44 6.32
N CYS A 112 6.00 -11.04 5.34
CA CYS A 112 6.44 -10.79 3.98
C CYS A 112 7.51 -9.70 3.92
N TYR A 113 7.30 -8.59 4.62
CA TYR A 113 8.25 -7.48 4.72
C TYR A 113 9.61 -7.92 5.27
N ASP A 114 9.58 -8.63 6.41
CA ASP A 114 10.79 -9.10 7.08
C ASP A 114 11.56 -10.10 6.22
N LEU A 115 10.88 -11.05 5.56
CA LEU A 115 11.53 -12.04 4.71
C LEU A 115 12.14 -11.43 3.45
N VAL A 116 11.52 -10.40 2.86
CA VAL A 116 12.12 -9.63 1.76
C VAL A 116 13.39 -8.93 2.25
N ASN A 117 13.35 -8.28 3.41
CA ASN A 117 14.51 -7.63 3.98
C ASN A 117 15.62 -8.60 4.41
N ALA A 118 15.28 -9.85 4.71
CA ALA A 118 16.24 -10.92 4.97
C ALA A 118 16.94 -11.45 3.69
N GLN A 119 16.46 -11.11 2.49
CA GLN A 119 17.14 -11.50 1.25
C GLN A 119 18.36 -10.62 0.95
N LYS A 120 19.26 -11.13 0.11
CA LYS A 120 20.28 -10.31 -0.56
C LYS A 120 19.62 -9.54 -1.71
N GLY A 121 19.80 -8.22 -1.73
CA GLY A 121 19.32 -7.34 -2.78
C GLY A 121 20.10 -7.51 -4.09
N PHE A 122 19.44 -7.28 -5.22
CA PHE A 122 20.06 -7.32 -6.54
C PHE A 122 20.68 -5.96 -6.89
N GLU A 123 22.00 -5.94 -7.05
CA GLU A 123 22.77 -4.73 -7.42
C GLU A 123 22.45 -4.20 -8.82
N ASN A 124 21.94 -5.06 -9.71
CA ASN A 124 21.57 -4.70 -11.08
C ASN A 124 20.07 -4.35 -11.20
N SER A 125 19.47 -3.80 -10.15
CA SER A 125 18.08 -3.34 -10.12
C SER A 125 18.00 -1.85 -9.77
N ALA A 126 16.79 -1.33 -9.59
CA ALA A 126 16.56 0.03 -9.11
C ALA A 126 17.06 0.25 -7.67
N LEU A 127 17.35 -0.83 -6.92
CA LEU A 127 17.89 -0.77 -5.58
C LEU A 127 19.31 -0.14 -5.60
N ARG A 128 19.47 1.02 -4.94
CA ARG A 128 20.75 1.77 -4.90
C ARG A 128 21.56 1.55 -3.62
N GLY A 129 21.04 0.80 -2.67
CA GLY A 129 21.63 0.50 -1.36
C GLY A 129 20.84 -0.59 -0.64
N ALA A 130 21.16 -0.88 0.63
CA ALA A 130 20.47 -1.93 1.41
C ALA A 130 20.53 -3.35 0.78
N PHE A 131 21.69 -3.71 0.21
CA PHE A 131 21.89 -4.97 -0.50
C PHE A 131 22.03 -6.16 0.44
N GLU A 132 22.49 -5.97 1.67
CA GLU A 132 22.76 -7.08 2.57
C GLU A 132 21.50 -7.54 3.32
N PRO A 133 21.43 -8.83 3.70
CA PRO A 133 20.37 -9.35 4.56
C PRO A 133 20.19 -8.53 5.85
N GLY A 134 18.95 -8.19 6.17
CA GLY A 134 18.58 -7.39 7.34
C GLY A 134 18.55 -5.89 7.08
N GLU A 135 19.05 -5.41 5.94
CA GLU A 135 18.89 -4.01 5.53
C GLU A 135 17.50 -3.78 4.91
N ASP A 136 16.96 -2.59 5.16
CA ASP A 136 15.61 -2.19 4.75
C ASP A 136 15.59 -1.73 3.28
N LYS A 137 15.19 -2.64 2.39
CA LYS A 137 15.19 -2.40 0.95
C LYS A 137 14.09 -1.42 0.53
N PHE A 138 12.93 -1.50 1.17
CA PHE A 138 11.79 -0.63 0.86
C PHE A 138 12.08 0.83 1.25
N ARG A 139 12.63 1.04 2.44
CA ARG A 139 13.06 2.37 2.88
C ARG A 139 14.24 2.90 2.05
N SER A 140 15.12 2.02 1.55
CA SER A 140 16.18 2.42 0.61
C SER A 140 15.63 2.88 -0.75
N LEU A 141 14.49 2.36 -1.20
CA LEU A 141 13.87 2.76 -2.47
C LEU A 141 13.06 4.04 -2.35
N LYS A 142 12.32 4.20 -1.24
CA LYS A 142 11.42 5.32 -0.97
C LYS A 142 11.68 5.91 0.43
N PRO A 143 12.77 6.66 0.64
CA PRO A 143 13.14 7.20 1.95
C PRO A 143 12.14 8.20 2.53
N GLU A 144 11.31 8.82 1.69
CA GLU A 144 10.25 9.77 2.05
C GLU A 144 9.01 9.10 2.68
N MET A 145 8.91 7.78 2.63
CA MET A 145 7.76 7.01 3.11
C MET A 145 8.18 6.04 4.21
N ASP A 146 7.38 5.94 5.28
CA ASP A 146 7.55 4.87 6.25
C ASP A 146 6.77 3.62 5.82
N PRO A 147 7.45 2.54 5.36
CA PRO A 147 6.77 1.36 4.85
C PRO A 147 5.99 0.58 5.93
N LEU A 148 6.33 0.76 7.21
CA LEU A 148 5.67 0.04 8.31
C LEU A 148 4.51 0.81 8.94
N TYR A 149 4.28 2.06 8.52
CA TYR A 149 3.24 2.90 9.12
C TYR A 149 1.84 2.28 8.98
N THR A 150 1.46 1.84 7.78
CA THR A 150 0.16 1.18 7.51
C THR A 150 -0.08 -0.01 8.43
N LEU A 151 0.94 -0.85 8.67
CA LEU A 151 0.78 -2.05 9.49
C LEU A 151 0.62 -1.72 10.99
N ARG A 152 1.37 -0.73 11.51
CA ARG A 152 1.20 -0.27 12.90
C ARG A 152 -0.18 0.32 13.12
N TYR A 153 -0.64 1.15 12.20
CA TYR A 153 -1.98 1.73 12.28
C TYR A 153 -3.09 0.66 12.14
N ALA A 154 -2.90 -0.34 11.28
CA ALA A 154 -3.80 -1.47 11.16
C ALA A 154 -3.91 -2.29 12.47
N GLU A 155 -2.80 -2.48 13.18
CA GLU A 155 -2.79 -3.11 14.51
C GLU A 155 -3.55 -2.25 15.54
N GLU A 156 -3.35 -0.93 15.55
CA GLU A 156 -4.10 0.00 16.42
C GLU A 156 -5.62 -0.06 16.18
N LEU A 157 -6.04 -0.24 14.92
CA LEU A 157 -7.44 -0.44 14.55
C LEU A 157 -8.00 -1.83 14.92
N GLY A 158 -7.14 -2.78 15.31
CA GLY A 158 -7.52 -4.15 15.63
C GLY A 158 -7.74 -5.06 14.41
N LEU A 159 -7.16 -4.73 13.24
CA LEU A 159 -7.22 -5.57 12.04
C LEU A 159 -6.39 -6.85 12.17
N GLY A 160 -5.35 -6.82 12.98
CA GLY A 160 -4.41 -7.93 13.18
C GLY A 160 -3.27 -7.51 14.11
N SER A 161 -2.20 -8.30 14.17
CA SER A 161 -1.02 -7.98 14.96
C SER A 161 0.26 -7.95 14.12
N MET A 162 1.19 -7.09 14.52
CA MET A 162 2.56 -7.05 14.01
C MET A 162 3.40 -8.22 14.52
N ASP A 163 3.01 -8.85 15.62
CA ASP A 163 3.67 -10.03 16.14
C ASP A 163 3.23 -11.29 15.38
N TYR A 164 4.19 -12.15 15.05
CA TYR A 164 3.92 -13.40 14.36
C TYR A 164 4.91 -14.49 14.74
N GLU A 165 4.49 -15.75 14.57
CA GLU A 165 5.35 -16.92 14.65
C GLU A 165 5.40 -17.58 13.26
N MET A 166 6.60 -17.86 12.78
CA MET A 166 6.79 -18.51 11.48
C MET A 166 6.79 -20.02 11.62
N ILE A 167 5.87 -20.68 10.92
CA ILE A 167 5.80 -22.14 10.83
C ILE A 167 6.13 -22.54 9.39
N THR A 168 7.26 -23.22 9.21
CA THR A 168 7.65 -23.78 7.90
C THR A 168 7.08 -25.17 7.75
N VAL A 169 6.43 -25.43 6.61
CA VAL A 169 5.81 -26.72 6.26
C VAL A 169 6.50 -27.39 5.08
#